data_AF-A0A554LAW5-F1
#
_entry.id   AF-A0A554LAW5-F1
#
_cell.length_a   1.000
_cell.length_b   1.000
_cell.length_c   1.000
_cell.angle_alpha   90.00
_cell.angle_beta   90.00
_cell.angle_gamma   90.00
#
_symmetry.space_group_name_H-M   'P 1'
#
loop_
_entity.id
_entity.type
_entity.pdbx_description
1 polymer ?
#
loop_
_entity_poly.entity_id
_entity_poly.type
_entity_poly.pdbx_seq_one_letter_code
_entity_poly.pdbx_strand_id
1 'polypeptide(L)'
;MPEVAETLTASQSELIKPSEPPKEYPFQRREGVDEEGRAIYAYEFTTKQGQKVEAIFFSRGEPTSGGDLVKDRLVVPVGSLKTREGQEKVPQAARIIKSEQTSGSSGPEYQKALNDGKATFLVESSPQGLLDLYFHLGGNDSQIREARKLTVVNWKFTPQVRDLIDRVVAGNIVDTNGVAANKENKREGEVLAVLLLIGDEAAKTLSSEKLAQLEKHDQERDAQANEKLLEHSKNFPVTQEALKVEELVCVHLTRFKPVMNPETGRYEIRSTFDSTRGLSPRTTLHFSMNHPVVSHMYGSWEGAGYAVIIPFKSALEANGKPTQLNTVDSFWELPVGGSFEMPEGSVFVEGGKTQSLQGEELQEERITRIKYDQSLSPVTINQLFERVKDDKSSFVQYMKREIGDGLFDRIRYQKGLEVYDTKNNALWESIWNLWEGIDLQEYFKNHTIQDLASEAYSLFPAGVVSATEFNNGLQSIREVLASKVRDVAVVDTLKRLGFRIHTGGMWAWDRDSWEATWQTVKLAIELGTRSGNHTDHPTNRAEDHGIRYMYSNGYSMGGQTYSKEEVRSIEKSFIWGNMDQYSQNQRRALYLCGII
;
A
#
# COMPACT_ATOMS: atom_id res chain seq x y z
N MET A 1 -31.67 -8.11 7.39
CA MET A 1 -32.44 -7.20 6.52
C MET A 1 -32.17 -7.57 5.07
N PRO A 2 -33.07 -8.30 4.40
CA PRO A 2 -32.96 -8.61 2.98
C PRO A 2 -34.06 -7.86 2.19
N GLU A 3 -33.70 -6.80 1.47
CA GLU A 3 -34.47 -6.22 0.35
C GLU A 3 -33.75 -4.95 -0.15
N VAL A 4 -32.60 -5.13 -0.82
CA VAL A 4 -32.02 -4.10 -1.70
C VAL A 4 -31.40 -4.83 -2.89
N ALA A 5 -32.27 -5.37 -3.76
CA ALA A 5 -31.86 -6.01 -4.99
C ALA A 5 -32.95 -5.87 -6.04
N GLU A 6 -33.34 -4.64 -6.39
CA GLU A 6 -34.18 -4.38 -7.57
C GLU A 6 -34.25 -2.87 -7.85
N THR A 7 -33.22 -2.30 -8.50
CA THR A 7 -33.31 -1.04 -9.27
C THR A 7 -32.02 -0.77 -10.06
N LEU A 8 -31.70 -1.67 -11.00
CA LEU A 8 -30.77 -1.39 -12.10
C LEU A 8 -31.30 -2.06 -13.36
N THR A 9 -32.35 -1.50 -13.95
CA THR A 9 -32.81 -1.92 -15.28
C THR A 9 -33.24 -0.71 -16.11
N ALA A 10 -32.81 -0.73 -17.38
CA ALA A 10 -33.40 -0.01 -18.53
C ALA A 10 -32.78 1.30 -19.07
N SER A 11 -31.47 1.58 -18.92
CA SER A 11 -30.83 2.67 -19.71
C SER A 11 -29.57 2.32 -20.51
N GLN A 12 -29.20 1.04 -20.65
CA GLN A 12 -27.97 0.63 -21.36
C GLN A 12 -28.21 -0.23 -22.63
N SER A 13 -29.45 -0.39 -23.10
CA SER A 13 -29.77 -1.26 -24.24
C SER A 13 -29.79 -0.58 -25.62
N GLU A 14 -29.45 0.71 -25.73
CA GLU A 14 -29.45 1.40 -27.02
C GLU A 14 -28.02 1.68 -27.50
N LEU A 15 -27.73 1.21 -28.73
CA LEU A 15 -26.48 1.33 -29.53
C LEU A 15 -25.49 0.16 -29.48
N ILE A 16 -25.95 -1.07 -29.73
CA ILE A 16 -25.09 -2.10 -30.34
C ILE A 16 -25.04 -1.81 -31.85
N LYS A 17 -24.11 -0.96 -32.28
CA LYS A 17 -23.71 -0.92 -33.70
C LYS A 17 -23.09 -2.28 -34.07
N PRO A 18 -23.20 -2.75 -35.32
CA PRO A 18 -22.48 -3.95 -35.76
C PRO A 18 -21.00 -3.78 -35.42
N SER A 19 -20.46 -4.64 -34.57
CA SER A 19 -19.04 -4.58 -34.18
C SER A 19 -18.20 -4.78 -35.42
N GLU A 20 -17.23 -3.89 -35.65
CA GLU A 20 -16.15 -4.14 -36.60
C GLU A 20 -15.56 -5.54 -36.32
N PRO A 21 -15.12 -6.29 -37.35
CA PRO A 21 -14.48 -7.58 -37.12
C PRO A 21 -13.34 -7.42 -36.10
N PRO A 22 -13.20 -8.35 -35.14
CA PRO A 22 -12.21 -8.22 -34.08
C PRO A 22 -10.83 -8.07 -34.71
N LYS A 23 -10.11 -7.02 -34.32
CA LYS A 23 -8.73 -6.78 -34.78
C LYS A 23 -7.89 -8.01 -34.46
N GLU A 24 -7.16 -8.53 -35.45
CA GLU A 24 -6.26 -9.65 -35.25
C GLU A 24 -5.09 -9.24 -34.35
N TYR A 25 -4.80 -10.06 -33.34
CA TYR A 25 -3.65 -9.88 -32.47
C TYR A 25 -2.34 -10.23 -33.22
N PRO A 26 -1.22 -9.53 -32.94
CA PRO A 26 0.10 -9.83 -33.52
C PRO A 26 0.76 -11.09 -32.91
N PHE A 27 -0.02 -11.93 -32.22
CA PHE A 27 0.44 -13.14 -31.56
C PHE A 27 -0.68 -14.18 -31.55
N GLN A 28 -0.31 -15.45 -31.39
CA GLN A 28 -1.22 -16.55 -31.14
C GLN A 28 -1.17 -16.95 -29.66
N ARG A 29 -2.30 -17.38 -29.12
CA ARG A 29 -2.41 -17.85 -27.73
C ARG A 29 -2.72 -19.34 -27.72
N ARG A 30 -1.97 -20.11 -26.94
CA ARG A 30 -2.29 -21.50 -26.59
C ARG A 30 -2.66 -21.58 -25.12
N GLU A 31 -3.71 -22.33 -24.82
CA GLU A 31 -4.18 -22.57 -23.46
C GLU A 31 -3.74 -23.98 -23.05
N GLY A 32 -3.29 -24.09 -21.80
CA GLY A 32 -2.93 -25.36 -21.16
C GLY A 32 -3.34 -25.33 -19.69
N VAL A 33 -2.89 -26.32 -18.93
CA VAL A 33 -3.15 -26.41 -17.50
C VAL A 33 -1.88 -26.72 -16.73
N ASP A 34 -1.74 -26.12 -15.56
CA ASP A 34 -0.65 -26.44 -14.66
C ASP A 34 -0.93 -27.73 -13.84
N GLU A 35 0.01 -28.09 -12.98
CA GLU A 35 -0.06 -29.30 -12.13
C GLU A 35 -1.26 -29.29 -11.16
N GLU A 36 -1.82 -28.12 -10.87
CA GLU A 36 -2.99 -27.94 -10.01
C GLU A 36 -4.30 -27.81 -10.82
N GLY A 37 -4.23 -27.93 -12.15
CA GLY A 37 -5.37 -27.80 -13.05
C GLY A 37 -5.79 -26.35 -13.34
N ARG A 38 -4.97 -25.36 -12.99
CA ARG A 38 -5.25 -23.95 -13.31
C ARG A 38 -4.89 -23.66 -14.76
N ALA A 39 -5.70 -22.85 -15.42
CA ALA A 39 -5.45 -22.45 -16.80
C ALA A 39 -4.16 -21.60 -16.89
N ILE A 40 -3.28 -21.95 -17.83
CA ILE A 40 -2.05 -21.22 -18.16
C ILE A 40 -2.03 -20.91 -19.66
N TYR A 41 -1.30 -19.84 -20.04
CA TYR A 41 -1.31 -19.34 -21.41
C TYR A 41 0.11 -19.17 -21.95
N ALA A 42 0.36 -19.79 -23.10
CA ALA A 42 1.56 -19.55 -23.90
C ALA A 42 1.22 -18.61 -25.06
N TYR A 43 2.13 -17.68 -25.31
CA TYR A 43 2.02 -16.67 -26.35
C TYR A 43 3.10 -16.91 -27.40
N GLU A 44 2.67 -17.13 -28.64
CA GLU A 44 3.54 -17.35 -29.79
C GLU A 44 3.57 -16.12 -30.69
N PHE A 45 4.77 -15.61 -30.98
CA PHE A 45 4.97 -14.48 -31.87
C PHE A 45 6.29 -14.59 -32.63
N THR A 46 6.47 -13.73 -33.63
CA THR A 46 7.68 -13.69 -34.46
C THR A 46 8.39 -12.35 -34.31
N THR A 47 9.68 -12.35 -34.04
CA THR A 47 10.50 -11.12 -33.98
C THR A 47 10.70 -10.52 -35.38
N LYS A 48 11.18 -9.27 -35.45
CA LYS A 48 11.56 -8.63 -36.74
C LYS A 48 12.59 -9.43 -37.54
N GLN A 49 13.41 -10.22 -36.86
CA GLN A 49 14.43 -11.08 -37.44
C GLN A 49 13.86 -12.43 -37.94
N GLY A 50 12.55 -12.65 -37.84
CA GLY A 50 11.89 -13.89 -38.25
C GLY A 50 11.99 -15.03 -37.23
N GLN A 51 12.54 -14.77 -36.05
CA GLN A 51 12.67 -15.77 -34.99
C GLN A 51 11.32 -16.00 -34.30
N LYS A 52 10.88 -17.25 -34.22
CA LYS A 52 9.68 -17.64 -33.47
C LYS A 52 9.99 -17.66 -31.96
N VAL A 53 9.09 -17.10 -31.17
CA VAL A 53 9.20 -16.99 -29.72
C VAL A 53 7.93 -17.53 -29.09
N GLU A 54 8.08 -18.36 -28.06
CA GLU A 54 7.00 -18.76 -27.17
C GLU A 54 7.32 -18.26 -25.76
N ALA A 55 6.38 -17.54 -25.13
CA ALA A 55 6.52 -17.03 -23.78
C ALA A 55 5.28 -17.33 -22.93
N ILE A 56 5.49 -17.70 -21.67
CA ILE A 56 4.47 -17.84 -20.64
C ILE A 56 4.75 -16.79 -19.57
N PHE A 57 3.75 -15.96 -19.27
CA PHE A 57 3.84 -14.91 -18.26
C PHE A 57 3.15 -15.36 -16.97
N PHE A 58 3.75 -15.04 -15.82
CA PHE A 58 3.18 -15.37 -14.50
C PHE A 58 3.44 -14.22 -13.51
N SER A 59 2.51 -13.98 -12.59
CA SER A 59 2.71 -12.98 -11.54
C SER A 59 3.65 -13.47 -10.43
N ARG A 60 4.24 -12.51 -9.70
CA ARG A 60 5.07 -12.80 -8.54
C ARG A 60 4.28 -13.62 -7.50
N GLY A 61 4.77 -14.82 -7.21
CA GLY A 61 4.15 -15.72 -6.24
C GLY A 61 3.11 -16.68 -6.82
N GLU A 62 2.79 -16.57 -8.11
CA GLU A 62 2.07 -17.64 -8.84
C GLU A 62 3.02 -18.81 -9.13
N PRO A 63 2.51 -20.07 -9.18
CA PRO A 63 3.33 -21.21 -9.54
C PRO A 63 3.87 -21.13 -10.96
N THR A 64 5.14 -21.49 -11.12
CA THR A 64 5.89 -21.30 -12.36
C THR A 64 6.07 -22.60 -13.14
N SER A 65 5.16 -23.55 -12.96
CA SER A 65 5.35 -24.89 -13.52
C SER A 65 5.21 -24.89 -15.05
N GLY A 66 4.48 -23.96 -15.66
CA GLY A 66 4.26 -23.96 -17.11
C GLY A 66 3.53 -25.22 -17.64
N GLY A 67 3.16 -26.13 -16.74
CA GLY A 67 2.30 -27.29 -16.97
C GLY A 67 2.67 -28.15 -18.17
N ASP A 68 1.64 -28.54 -18.90
CA ASP A 68 1.74 -29.29 -20.15
C ASP A 68 2.34 -28.46 -21.30
N LEU A 69 2.27 -27.12 -21.22
CA LEU A 69 2.78 -26.23 -22.27
C LEU A 69 4.30 -26.28 -22.44
N VAL A 70 5.05 -26.61 -21.39
CA VAL A 70 6.53 -26.69 -21.42
C VAL A 70 7.06 -28.11 -21.63
N LYS A 71 6.18 -29.12 -21.79
CA LYS A 71 6.60 -30.50 -21.97
C LYS A 71 7.44 -30.67 -23.23
N ASP A 72 8.59 -31.31 -23.10
CA ASP A 72 9.57 -31.54 -24.19
C ASP A 72 10.16 -30.25 -24.80
N ARG A 73 10.04 -29.12 -24.09
CA ARG A 73 10.61 -27.82 -24.49
C ARG A 73 11.80 -27.45 -23.62
N LEU A 74 12.66 -26.60 -24.17
CA LEU A 74 13.76 -25.99 -23.43
C LEU A 74 13.21 -24.78 -22.67
N VAL A 75 13.23 -24.82 -21.34
CA VAL A 75 12.69 -23.74 -20.52
C VAL A 75 13.76 -22.72 -20.18
N VAL A 76 13.46 -21.46 -20.46
CA VAL A 76 14.34 -20.31 -20.21
C VAL A 76 13.69 -19.41 -19.16
N PRO A 77 14.16 -19.43 -17.89
CA PRO A 77 13.62 -18.55 -16.86
C PRO A 77 14.10 -17.09 -17.07
N VAL A 78 13.18 -16.15 -16.97
CA VAL A 78 13.39 -14.71 -17.19
C VAL A 78 12.87 -13.91 -15.99
N GLY A 79 13.58 -12.85 -15.58
CA GLY A 79 13.21 -12.04 -14.40
C GLY A 79 13.83 -12.55 -13.10
N SER A 80 13.10 -12.48 -11.97
CA SER A 80 13.62 -12.93 -10.67
C SER A 80 13.82 -14.45 -10.55
N LEU A 81 13.26 -15.23 -11.49
CA LEU A 81 13.47 -16.67 -11.58
C LEU A 81 14.92 -17.09 -11.84
N LYS A 82 15.79 -16.17 -12.23
CA LYS A 82 17.23 -16.44 -12.35
C LYS A 82 17.90 -16.73 -11.00
N THR A 83 17.26 -16.35 -9.89
CA THR A 83 17.73 -16.69 -8.55
C THR A 83 17.60 -18.18 -8.27
N ARG A 84 18.44 -18.71 -7.37
CA ARG A 84 18.40 -20.12 -6.99
C ARG A 84 17.03 -20.56 -6.49
N GLU A 85 16.40 -19.74 -5.65
CA GLU A 85 15.05 -20.00 -5.12
C GLU A 85 13.99 -20.01 -6.24
N GLY A 86 14.14 -19.17 -7.25
CA GLY A 86 13.27 -19.17 -8.43
C GLY A 86 13.42 -20.41 -9.30
N GLN A 87 14.66 -20.90 -9.50
CA GLN A 87 14.92 -22.11 -10.28
C GLN A 87 14.38 -23.37 -9.61
N GLU A 88 14.37 -23.43 -8.28
CA GLU A 88 13.81 -24.54 -7.51
C GLU A 88 12.28 -24.68 -7.69
N LYS A 89 11.60 -23.64 -8.21
CA LYS A 89 10.15 -23.61 -8.49
C LYS A 89 9.77 -24.02 -9.92
N VAL A 90 10.75 -24.25 -10.80
CA VAL A 90 10.51 -24.72 -12.18
C VAL A 90 10.41 -26.26 -12.17
N PRO A 91 9.52 -26.90 -12.94
CA PRO A 91 9.29 -28.34 -12.81
C PRO A 91 10.53 -29.14 -13.14
N GLN A 92 10.74 -30.22 -12.39
CA GLN A 92 11.83 -31.17 -12.64
C GLN A 92 11.76 -31.82 -14.03
N ALA A 93 10.57 -31.87 -14.64
CA ALA A 93 10.38 -32.45 -15.97
C ALA A 93 10.91 -31.55 -17.11
N ALA A 94 11.12 -30.26 -16.88
CA ALA A 94 11.66 -29.35 -17.87
C ALA A 94 13.19 -29.41 -17.92
N ARG A 95 13.77 -29.35 -19.13
CA ARG A 95 15.22 -29.12 -19.27
C ARG A 95 15.51 -27.65 -19.01
N ILE A 96 16.01 -27.34 -17.82
CA ILE A 96 16.33 -25.97 -17.41
C ILE A 96 17.78 -25.65 -17.81
N ILE A 97 17.98 -24.52 -18.50
CA ILE A 97 19.33 -23.94 -18.62
C ILE A 97 19.68 -23.28 -17.30
N LYS A 98 20.71 -23.79 -16.62
CA LYS A 98 21.26 -23.16 -15.42
C LYS A 98 21.74 -21.75 -15.76
N SER A 99 21.31 -20.77 -14.97
CA SER A 99 21.58 -19.34 -15.18
C SER A 99 23.07 -19.00 -15.31
N GLU A 100 23.98 -19.81 -14.75
CA GLU A 100 25.43 -19.63 -14.86
C GLU A 100 25.94 -19.63 -16.33
N GLN A 101 25.21 -20.25 -17.27
CA GLN A 101 25.55 -20.24 -18.70
C GLN A 101 25.01 -19.04 -19.48
N THR A 102 24.25 -18.13 -18.86
CA THR A 102 23.54 -17.04 -19.56
C THR A 102 24.29 -15.70 -19.59
N SER A 103 25.44 -15.59 -18.90
CA SER A 103 26.27 -14.38 -18.92
C SER A 103 27.30 -14.42 -20.06
N GLY A 104 26.83 -14.26 -21.31
CA GLY A 104 27.67 -13.81 -22.42
C GLY A 104 28.00 -14.80 -23.54
N SER A 105 27.73 -16.10 -23.37
CA SER A 105 27.73 -17.05 -24.49
C SER A 105 26.63 -18.08 -24.27
N SER A 106 25.44 -17.80 -24.81
CA SER A 106 24.41 -18.82 -24.94
C SER A 106 25.02 -20.05 -25.62
N GLY A 107 25.08 -21.17 -24.90
CA GLY A 107 25.64 -22.40 -25.45
C GLY A 107 24.95 -22.80 -26.77
N PRO A 108 25.61 -23.56 -27.65
CA PRO A 108 25.05 -23.95 -28.95
C PRO A 108 23.65 -24.59 -28.86
N GLU A 109 23.35 -25.29 -27.76
CA GLU A 109 22.05 -25.90 -27.50
C GLU A 109 20.94 -24.88 -27.29
N TYR A 110 21.18 -23.81 -26.53
CA TYR A 110 20.22 -22.70 -26.36
C TYR A 110 19.93 -22.05 -27.71
N GLN A 111 20.98 -21.68 -28.45
CA GLN A 111 20.80 -20.97 -29.70
C GLN A 111 20.09 -21.84 -30.74
N LYS A 112 20.41 -23.14 -30.77
CA LYS A 112 19.70 -24.11 -31.60
C LYS A 112 18.23 -24.22 -31.21
N ALA A 113 17.90 -24.41 -29.93
CA ALA A 113 16.51 -24.53 -29.50
C ALA A 113 15.71 -23.25 -29.76
N LEU A 114 16.36 -22.08 -29.61
CA LEU A 114 15.77 -20.79 -29.92
C LEU A 114 15.47 -20.65 -31.43
N ASN A 115 16.43 -21.00 -32.29
CA ASN A 115 16.27 -20.97 -33.75
C ASN A 115 15.25 -22.00 -34.25
N ASP A 116 15.20 -23.17 -33.60
CA ASP A 116 14.26 -24.26 -33.92
C ASP A 116 12.84 -23.99 -33.37
N GLY A 117 12.63 -22.90 -32.62
CA GLY A 117 11.34 -22.58 -31.99
C GLY A 117 10.92 -23.57 -30.89
N LYS A 118 11.90 -24.25 -30.26
CA LYS A 118 11.72 -25.25 -29.20
C LYS A 118 12.04 -24.71 -27.79
N ALA A 119 12.41 -23.44 -27.69
CA ALA A 119 12.53 -22.74 -26.43
C ALA A 119 11.18 -22.17 -25.99
N THR A 120 10.93 -22.15 -24.67
CA THR A 120 9.82 -21.43 -24.03
C THR A 120 10.40 -20.55 -22.94
N PHE A 121 10.06 -19.26 -23.00
CA PHE A 121 10.45 -18.33 -21.95
C PHE A 121 9.40 -18.34 -20.84
N LEU A 122 9.83 -18.61 -19.61
CA LEU A 122 8.99 -18.37 -18.42
C LEU A 122 9.35 -16.99 -17.88
N VAL A 123 8.43 -16.05 -18.00
CA VAL A 123 8.67 -14.62 -17.74
C VAL A 123 7.82 -14.15 -16.58
N GLU A 124 8.48 -13.62 -15.54
CA GLU A 124 7.74 -12.93 -14.48
C GLU A 124 7.12 -11.64 -15.03
N SER A 125 5.80 -11.46 -14.81
CA SER A 125 5.03 -10.26 -15.12
C SER A 125 5.49 -9.07 -14.29
N SER A 126 6.66 -8.54 -14.63
CA SER A 126 7.29 -7.39 -14.00
C SER A 126 8.11 -6.62 -15.04
N PRO A 127 8.41 -5.33 -14.81
CA PRO A 127 9.31 -4.59 -15.70
C PRO A 127 10.66 -5.30 -15.89
N GLN A 128 11.19 -5.93 -14.84
CA GLN A 128 12.43 -6.70 -14.94
C GLN A 128 12.28 -7.88 -15.91
N GLY A 129 11.22 -8.68 -15.80
CA GLY A 129 11.00 -9.82 -16.67
C GLY A 129 10.81 -9.43 -18.14
N LEU A 130 10.01 -8.40 -18.40
CA LEU A 130 9.77 -7.90 -19.76
C LEU A 130 11.05 -7.34 -20.41
N LEU A 131 11.81 -6.53 -19.67
CA LEU A 131 13.07 -5.96 -20.15
C LEU A 131 14.15 -7.03 -20.33
N ASP A 132 14.22 -8.03 -19.44
CA ASP A 132 15.11 -9.18 -19.60
C ASP A 132 14.76 -9.97 -20.87
N LEU A 133 13.48 -10.23 -21.13
CA LEU A 133 13.06 -10.94 -22.34
C LEU A 133 13.47 -10.15 -23.59
N TYR A 134 13.26 -8.83 -23.62
CA TYR A 134 13.73 -7.97 -24.70
C TYR A 134 15.23 -8.17 -25.00
N PHE A 135 16.08 -8.25 -23.98
CA PHE A 135 17.51 -8.52 -24.16
C PHE A 135 17.80 -9.96 -24.64
N HIS A 136 17.03 -10.95 -24.16
CA HIS A 136 17.13 -12.33 -24.67
C HIS A 136 16.76 -12.45 -26.14
N LEU A 137 15.91 -11.56 -26.65
CA LEU A 137 15.51 -11.48 -28.06
C LEU A 137 16.46 -10.62 -28.92
N GLY A 138 17.65 -10.28 -28.41
CA GLY A 138 18.67 -9.54 -29.15
C GLY A 138 18.51 -8.01 -29.10
N GLY A 139 17.63 -7.50 -28.23
CA GLY A 139 17.53 -6.08 -27.94
C GLY A 139 18.85 -5.49 -27.45
N ASN A 140 19.20 -4.27 -27.87
CA ASN A 140 20.46 -3.62 -27.49
C ASN A 140 20.35 -2.09 -27.30
N ASP A 141 19.14 -1.59 -27.02
CA ASP A 141 18.96 -0.16 -26.77
C ASP A 141 19.61 0.27 -25.43
N SER A 142 20.49 1.27 -25.48
CA SER A 142 21.21 1.78 -24.31
C SER A 142 20.31 2.48 -23.29
N GLN A 143 19.25 3.16 -23.75
CA GLN A 143 18.27 3.79 -22.87
C GLN A 143 17.46 2.74 -22.12
N ILE A 144 17.08 1.65 -22.79
CA ILE A 144 16.39 0.52 -22.15
C ILE A 144 17.30 -0.16 -21.13
N ARG A 145 18.60 -0.32 -21.43
CA ARG A 145 19.59 -0.86 -20.47
C ARG A 145 19.67 -0.01 -19.20
N GLU A 146 19.72 1.32 -19.35
CA GLU A 146 19.75 2.22 -18.20
C GLU A 146 18.41 2.24 -17.44
N ALA A 147 17.28 2.27 -18.15
CA ALA A 147 15.94 2.20 -17.54
C ALA A 147 15.77 0.92 -16.71
N ARG A 148 16.25 -0.22 -17.23
CA ARG A 148 16.30 -1.49 -16.50
C ARG A 148 17.14 -1.37 -15.23
N LYS A 149 18.36 -0.83 -15.34
CA LYS A 149 19.27 -0.67 -14.19
C LYS A 149 18.63 0.21 -13.11
N LEU A 150 18.05 1.35 -13.49
CA LEU A 150 17.37 2.25 -12.56
C LEU A 150 16.17 1.57 -11.88
N THR A 151 15.35 0.84 -12.63
CA THR A 151 14.16 0.17 -12.11
C THR A 151 14.54 -0.96 -11.15
N VAL A 152 15.44 -1.86 -11.58
CA VAL A 152 15.75 -3.09 -10.85
C VAL A 152 16.68 -2.84 -9.66
N VAL A 153 17.71 -2.00 -9.84
CA VAL A 153 18.74 -1.80 -8.81
C VAL A 153 18.35 -0.67 -7.87
N ASN A 154 17.88 0.45 -8.43
CA ASN A 154 17.66 1.67 -7.67
C ASN A 154 16.20 1.89 -7.27
N TRP A 155 15.28 1.02 -7.70
CA TRP A 155 13.83 1.18 -7.51
C TRP A 155 13.33 2.55 -8.01
N LYS A 156 13.86 3.01 -9.15
CA LYS A 156 13.51 4.27 -9.80
C LYS A 156 12.83 4.00 -11.14
N PHE A 157 11.58 4.45 -11.26
CA PHE A 157 10.75 4.21 -12.45
C PHE A 157 10.79 5.43 -13.39
N THR A 158 11.55 5.30 -14.48
CA THR A 158 11.61 6.34 -15.52
C THR A 158 10.26 6.51 -16.21
N PRO A 159 10.00 7.65 -16.89
CA PRO A 159 8.77 7.82 -17.67
C PRO A 159 8.53 6.69 -18.68
N GLN A 160 9.60 6.17 -19.30
CA GLN A 160 9.51 5.06 -20.25
C GLN A 160 9.06 3.75 -19.59
N VAL A 161 9.54 3.46 -18.37
CA VAL A 161 9.11 2.26 -17.64
C VAL A 161 7.66 2.41 -17.16
N ARG A 162 7.25 3.62 -16.75
CA ARG A 162 5.86 3.89 -16.39
C ARG A 162 4.91 3.72 -17.57
N ASP A 163 5.25 4.27 -18.74
CA ASP A 163 4.50 4.04 -19.98
C ASP A 163 4.42 2.55 -20.34
N LEU A 164 5.52 1.80 -20.20
CA LEU A 164 5.50 0.35 -20.41
C LEU A 164 4.51 -0.36 -19.46
N ILE A 165 4.50 -0.01 -18.17
CA ILE A 165 3.57 -0.57 -17.20
C ILE A 165 2.12 -0.20 -17.56
N ASP A 166 1.86 1.06 -17.89
CA ASP A 166 0.51 1.52 -18.25
C ASP A 166 -0.03 0.76 -19.46
N ARG A 167 0.83 0.46 -20.42
CA ARG A 167 0.49 -0.33 -21.61
C ARG A 167 0.22 -1.80 -21.30
N VAL A 168 0.96 -2.40 -20.37
CA VAL A 168 0.66 -3.76 -19.88
C VAL A 168 -0.70 -3.76 -19.19
N VAL A 169 -0.91 -2.83 -18.27
CA VAL A 169 -2.17 -2.67 -17.52
C VAL A 169 -3.34 -2.45 -18.49
N ALA A 170 -3.22 -1.54 -19.45
CA ALA A 170 -4.24 -1.30 -20.46
C ALA A 170 -4.48 -2.52 -21.36
N GLY A 171 -3.42 -3.23 -21.74
CA GLY A 171 -3.51 -4.48 -22.50
C GLY A 171 -4.29 -5.57 -21.78
N ASN A 172 -4.20 -5.58 -20.45
CA ASN A 172 -4.90 -6.54 -19.59
C ASN A 172 -6.29 -6.09 -19.13
N ILE A 173 -6.60 -4.79 -19.14
CA ILE A 173 -7.93 -4.31 -18.74
C ILE A 173 -8.83 -4.11 -19.95
N VAL A 174 -8.34 -3.56 -21.04
CA VAL A 174 -9.17 -3.21 -22.20
C VAL A 174 -9.19 -4.39 -23.16
N ASP A 175 -10.37 -4.87 -23.55
CA ASP A 175 -10.52 -5.94 -24.53
C ASP A 175 -10.26 -5.45 -25.98
N THR A 176 -10.46 -6.31 -26.98
CA THR A 176 -10.31 -5.93 -28.41
C THR A 176 -11.38 -4.96 -28.91
N ASN A 177 -12.51 -4.87 -28.22
CA ASN A 177 -13.63 -3.99 -28.57
C ASN A 177 -13.50 -2.61 -27.90
N GLY A 178 -12.45 -2.40 -27.10
CA GLY A 178 -12.24 -1.17 -26.35
C GLY A 178 -13.05 -1.11 -25.06
N VAL A 179 -13.62 -2.22 -24.60
CA VAL A 179 -14.39 -2.29 -23.35
C VAL A 179 -13.45 -2.69 -22.21
N ALA A 180 -13.53 -1.99 -21.08
CA ALA A 180 -12.87 -2.41 -19.84
C ALA A 180 -13.44 -3.76 -19.39
N ALA A 181 -12.66 -4.82 -19.57
CA ALA A 181 -12.93 -6.15 -19.06
C ALA A 181 -12.59 -6.18 -17.57
N ASN A 182 -13.61 -6.19 -16.73
CA ASN A 182 -13.49 -6.38 -15.28
C ASN A 182 -13.29 -7.87 -14.92
N LYS A 183 -12.40 -8.53 -15.65
CA LYS A 183 -12.00 -9.92 -15.49
C LYS A 183 -10.53 -10.03 -15.83
N GLU A 184 -9.85 -10.98 -15.19
CA GLU A 184 -8.46 -11.27 -15.50
C GLU A 184 -8.30 -11.57 -17.00
N ASN A 185 -7.64 -10.66 -17.71
CA ASN A 185 -7.18 -10.95 -19.05
C ASN A 185 -5.93 -11.79 -18.94
N LYS A 186 -5.79 -12.72 -19.87
CA LYS A 186 -4.92 -13.90 -19.86
C LYS A 186 -3.41 -13.58 -19.95
N ARG A 187 -2.98 -12.33 -19.64
CA ARG A 187 -1.63 -11.74 -19.77
C ARG A 187 -1.28 -11.23 -21.17
N GLU A 188 -2.29 -10.69 -21.87
CA GLU A 188 -2.12 -10.11 -23.21
C GLU A 188 -1.30 -8.81 -23.21
N GLY A 189 -1.34 -8.05 -22.12
CA GLY A 189 -0.58 -6.81 -21.98
C GLY A 189 0.92 -7.03 -21.98
N GLU A 190 1.39 -8.11 -21.35
CA GLU A 190 2.81 -8.46 -21.28
C GLU A 190 3.39 -8.80 -22.66
N VAL A 191 2.70 -9.60 -23.46
CA VAL A 191 3.14 -9.91 -24.84
C VAL A 191 3.14 -8.67 -25.72
N LEU A 192 2.11 -7.80 -25.60
CA LEU A 192 2.07 -6.53 -26.33
C LEU A 192 3.22 -5.61 -25.95
N ALA A 193 3.59 -5.56 -24.68
CA ALA A 193 4.71 -4.78 -24.19
C ALA A 193 6.06 -5.29 -24.75
N VAL A 194 6.27 -6.60 -24.81
CA VAL A 194 7.49 -7.19 -25.42
C VAL A 194 7.54 -6.90 -26.93
N LEU A 195 6.42 -7.07 -27.63
CA LEU A 195 6.31 -6.78 -29.07
C LEU A 195 6.58 -5.29 -29.36
N LEU A 196 6.07 -4.39 -28.53
CA LEU A 196 6.36 -2.96 -28.60
C LEU A 196 7.87 -2.68 -28.43
N LEU A 197 8.53 -3.31 -27.45
CA LEU A 197 9.96 -3.12 -27.20
C LEU A 197 10.84 -3.58 -28.38
N ILE A 198 10.44 -4.64 -29.09
CA ILE A 198 11.12 -5.07 -30.33
C ILE A 198 10.64 -4.30 -31.58
N GLY A 199 9.73 -3.34 -31.40
CA GLY A 199 9.28 -2.38 -32.40
C GLY A 199 8.22 -2.88 -33.36
N ASP A 200 7.38 -3.84 -32.97
CA ASP A 200 6.24 -4.28 -33.77
C ASP A 200 5.18 -3.17 -33.88
N GLU A 201 4.88 -2.73 -35.11
CA GLU A 201 3.97 -1.60 -35.35
C GLU A 201 2.49 -1.95 -35.09
N ALA A 202 2.09 -3.21 -35.27
CA ALA A 202 0.73 -3.65 -34.97
C ALA A 202 0.50 -3.66 -33.45
N ALA A 203 1.46 -4.19 -32.67
CA ALA A 203 1.42 -4.14 -31.22
C ALA A 203 1.45 -2.71 -30.69
N LYS A 204 2.27 -1.82 -31.29
CA LYS A 204 2.31 -0.39 -30.93
C LYS A 204 0.97 0.30 -31.17
N THR A 205 0.33 0.03 -32.30
CA THR A 205 -0.99 0.59 -32.62
C THR A 205 -2.02 0.09 -31.61
N LEU A 206 -2.13 -1.23 -31.44
CA LEU A 206 -3.12 -1.85 -30.54
C LEU A 206 -2.90 -1.43 -29.07
N SER A 207 -1.66 -1.41 -28.59
CA SER A 207 -1.32 -0.95 -27.24
C SER A 207 -1.70 0.51 -27.01
N SER A 208 -1.46 1.38 -28.00
CA SER A 208 -1.80 2.80 -27.89
C SER A 208 -3.30 3.03 -27.90
N GLU A 209 -4.05 2.27 -28.71
CA GLU A 209 -5.51 2.30 -28.70
C GLU A 209 -6.07 1.85 -27.35
N LYS A 210 -5.59 0.73 -26.81
CA LYS A 210 -6.02 0.24 -25.48
C LYS A 210 -5.70 1.23 -24.37
N LEU A 211 -4.51 1.83 -24.39
CA LEU A 211 -4.14 2.86 -23.42
C LEU A 211 -5.07 4.08 -23.51
N ALA A 212 -5.33 4.58 -24.73
CA ALA A 212 -6.24 5.71 -24.94
C ALA A 212 -7.68 5.43 -24.46
N GLN A 213 -8.18 4.20 -24.63
CA GLN A 213 -9.49 3.81 -24.09
C GLN A 213 -9.50 3.78 -22.56
N LEU A 214 -8.44 3.25 -21.93
CA LEU A 214 -8.33 3.26 -20.48
C LEU A 214 -8.26 4.70 -19.92
N GLU A 215 -7.48 5.58 -20.56
CA GLU A 215 -7.40 7.00 -20.21
C GLU A 215 -8.75 7.71 -20.35
N LYS A 216 -9.52 7.36 -21.39
CA LYS A 216 -10.88 7.87 -21.56
C LYS A 216 -11.80 7.41 -20.41
N HIS A 217 -11.75 6.14 -20.04
CA HIS A 217 -12.49 5.62 -18.89
C HIS A 217 -12.09 6.32 -17.57
N ASP A 218 -10.80 6.60 -17.38
CA ASP A 218 -10.33 7.35 -16.22
C ASP A 218 -10.91 8.77 -16.17
N GLN A 219 -10.91 9.48 -17.30
CA GLN A 219 -11.48 10.82 -17.41
C GLN A 219 -12.99 10.83 -17.13
N GLU A 220 -13.73 9.85 -17.66
CA GLU A 220 -15.17 9.69 -17.41
C GLU A 220 -15.46 9.42 -15.93
N ARG A 221 -14.70 8.51 -15.30
CA ARG A 221 -14.81 8.22 -13.87
C ARG A 221 -14.55 9.47 -13.02
N ASP A 222 -13.49 10.21 -13.33
CA ASP A 222 -13.11 11.38 -12.55
C ASP A 222 -14.14 12.51 -12.71
N ALA A 223 -14.71 12.67 -13.91
CA ALA A 223 -15.84 13.57 -14.15
C ALA A 223 -17.08 13.19 -13.33
N GLN A 224 -17.47 11.90 -13.33
CA GLN A 224 -18.60 11.41 -12.53
C GLN A 224 -18.39 11.60 -11.03
N ALA A 225 -17.16 11.40 -10.54
CA ALA A 225 -16.86 11.63 -9.13
C ALA A 225 -16.97 13.11 -8.74
N ASN A 226 -16.53 14.02 -9.62
CA ASN A 226 -16.68 15.46 -9.43
C ASN A 226 -18.15 15.88 -9.46
N GLU A 227 -18.97 15.30 -10.35
CA GLU A 227 -20.41 15.55 -10.39
C GLU A 227 -21.10 15.11 -9.09
N LYS A 228 -20.80 13.90 -8.60
CA LYS A 228 -21.31 13.39 -7.31
C LYS A 228 -20.91 14.29 -6.14
N LEU A 229 -19.68 14.81 -6.14
CA LEU A 229 -19.22 15.75 -5.12
C LEU A 229 -20.05 17.04 -5.14
N LEU A 230 -20.27 17.61 -6.32
CA LEU A 230 -21.09 18.81 -6.49
C LEU A 230 -22.55 18.55 -6.09
N GLU A 231 -23.10 17.38 -6.39
CA GLU A 231 -24.45 17.02 -5.95
C GLU A 231 -24.53 16.87 -4.43
N HIS A 232 -23.60 16.13 -3.83
CA HIS A 232 -23.52 15.96 -2.39
C HIS A 232 -23.37 17.30 -1.67
N SER A 233 -22.66 18.25 -2.27
CA SER A 233 -22.47 19.61 -1.74
C SER A 233 -23.77 20.37 -1.48
N LYS A 234 -24.80 20.11 -2.28
CA LYS A 234 -26.11 20.81 -2.19
C LYS A 234 -26.89 20.44 -0.93
N ASN A 235 -26.57 19.30 -0.32
CA ASN A 235 -27.27 18.79 0.86
C ASN A 235 -26.68 19.29 2.19
N PHE A 236 -25.59 20.07 2.15
CA PHE A 236 -24.97 20.56 3.38
C PHE A 236 -25.58 21.86 3.89
N PRO A 237 -25.68 22.03 5.22
CA PRO A 237 -26.14 23.28 5.81
C PRO A 237 -25.24 24.45 5.38
N VAL A 238 -25.87 25.46 4.79
CA VAL A 238 -25.22 26.63 4.15
C VAL A 238 -24.47 27.51 5.16
N THR A 239 -24.72 27.35 6.47
CA THR A 239 -24.38 28.36 7.48
C THR A 239 -22.90 28.45 7.88
N GLN A 240 -22.07 27.45 7.62
CA GLN A 240 -20.64 27.48 8.02
C GLN A 240 -19.71 27.91 6.88
N GLU A 241 -18.69 28.72 7.19
CA GLU A 241 -17.62 29.06 6.23
C GLU A 241 -16.64 27.89 6.07
N ALA A 242 -16.00 27.76 4.90
CA ALA A 242 -14.92 26.80 4.70
C ALA A 242 -13.73 27.08 5.63
N LEU A 243 -12.98 26.03 5.99
CA LEU A 243 -11.69 26.21 6.67
C LEU A 243 -10.74 26.98 5.75
N LYS A 244 -9.96 27.91 6.30
CA LYS A 244 -8.97 28.64 5.51
C LYS A 244 -7.70 27.83 5.39
N VAL A 245 -7.14 27.76 4.18
CA VAL A 245 -5.92 27.02 3.88
C VAL A 245 -4.74 27.46 4.76
N GLU A 246 -4.64 28.74 5.07
CA GLU A 246 -3.60 29.33 5.94
C GLU A 246 -3.70 28.90 7.40
N GLU A 247 -4.89 28.50 7.85
CA GLU A 247 -5.14 28.06 9.22
C GLU A 247 -4.89 26.55 9.38
N LEU A 248 -4.55 25.84 8.29
CA LEU A 248 -4.40 24.39 8.26
C LEU A 248 -2.95 23.92 8.19
N VAL A 249 -2.72 22.76 8.80
CA VAL A 249 -1.44 22.07 8.86
C VAL A 249 -1.66 20.56 8.75
N CYS A 250 -0.91 19.93 7.84
CA CYS A 250 -0.92 18.49 7.65
C CYS A 250 0.03 17.84 8.65
N VAL A 251 -0.43 16.78 9.30
CA VAL A 251 0.37 15.95 10.20
C VAL A 251 0.38 14.52 9.67
N HIS A 252 1.57 13.99 9.42
CA HIS A 252 1.79 12.62 8.94
C HIS A 252 2.64 11.84 9.93
N LEU A 253 2.31 10.56 10.11
CA LEU A 253 3.13 9.61 10.85
C LEU A 253 3.70 8.55 9.92
N THR A 254 4.97 8.21 10.12
CA THR A 254 5.63 7.17 9.34
C THR A 254 6.65 6.39 10.15
N ARG A 255 6.84 5.14 9.73
CA ARG A 255 7.94 4.27 10.18
C ARG A 255 9.20 4.47 9.34
N PHE A 256 9.07 5.09 8.18
CA PHE A 256 10.14 5.32 7.23
C PHE A 256 10.63 6.75 7.37
N LYS A 257 11.92 6.92 7.67
CA LYS A 257 12.53 8.23 7.80
C LYS A 257 12.40 9.00 6.48
N PRO A 258 11.93 10.26 6.46
CA PRO A 258 12.03 11.13 5.30
C PRO A 258 13.48 11.23 4.82
N VAL A 259 13.67 11.27 3.50
CA VAL A 259 15.00 11.23 2.89
C VAL A 259 15.28 12.52 2.15
N MET A 260 16.54 12.97 2.18
CA MET A 260 16.94 14.14 1.38
C MET A 260 17.00 13.74 -0.09
N ASN A 261 16.29 14.47 -0.94
CA ASN A 261 16.42 14.36 -2.37
C ASN A 261 17.66 15.17 -2.81
N PRO A 262 18.70 14.53 -3.38
CA PRO A 262 19.94 15.23 -3.73
C PRO A 262 19.79 16.19 -4.92
N GLU A 263 18.76 15.99 -5.74
CA GLU A 263 18.51 16.82 -6.94
C GLU A 263 17.81 18.13 -6.56
N THR A 264 16.86 18.08 -5.62
CA THR A 264 16.11 19.28 -5.16
C THR A 264 16.69 19.90 -3.89
N GLY A 265 17.47 19.14 -3.13
CA GLY A 265 17.93 19.52 -1.78
C GLY A 265 16.77 19.68 -0.80
N ARG A 266 15.64 19.02 -1.03
CA ARG A 266 14.46 19.01 -0.14
C ARG A 266 14.26 17.60 0.43
N TYR A 267 13.71 17.53 1.63
CA TYR A 267 13.30 16.25 2.19
C TYR A 267 12.03 15.75 1.50
N GLU A 268 11.90 14.43 1.37
CA GLU A 268 10.75 13.79 0.74
C GLU A 268 10.24 12.63 1.60
N ILE A 269 8.91 12.47 1.64
CA ILE A 269 8.22 11.33 2.24
C ILE A 269 7.88 10.36 1.11
N ARG A 270 8.23 9.09 1.28
CA ARG A 270 7.90 8.04 0.32
C ARG A 270 6.64 7.29 0.74
N SER A 271 5.88 6.83 -0.24
CA SER A 271 4.75 5.92 0.00
C SER A 271 5.22 4.64 0.70
N THR A 272 4.29 3.88 1.29
CA THR A 272 4.63 2.56 1.86
C THR A 272 5.05 1.59 0.76
N PHE A 273 4.42 1.68 -0.42
CA PHE A 273 4.81 0.94 -1.61
C PHE A 273 6.30 1.15 -1.94
N ASP A 274 6.75 2.40 -2.05
CA ASP A 274 8.13 2.71 -2.42
C ASP A 274 9.13 2.40 -1.30
N SER A 275 8.74 2.67 -0.05
CA SER A 275 9.58 2.39 1.12
C SER A 275 9.82 0.91 1.34
N THR A 276 8.87 0.06 0.93
CA THR A 276 8.95 -1.40 1.04
C THR A 276 9.35 -2.10 -0.26
N ARG A 277 9.61 -1.34 -1.34
CA ARG A 277 9.91 -1.87 -2.68
C ARG A 277 8.83 -2.84 -3.19
N GLY A 278 7.57 -2.42 -3.09
CA GLY A 278 6.42 -3.16 -3.61
C GLY A 278 6.01 -4.37 -2.77
N LEU A 279 6.43 -4.46 -1.50
CA LEU A 279 5.87 -5.45 -0.58
C LEU A 279 4.48 -5.04 -0.06
N SER A 280 4.10 -3.78 -0.21
CA SER A 280 2.76 -3.27 0.05
C SER A 280 2.26 -2.52 -1.19
N PRO A 281 0.98 -2.66 -1.60
CA PRO A 281 0.43 -1.91 -2.73
C PRO A 281 0.03 -0.46 -2.37
N ARG A 282 0.30 0.00 -1.14
CA ARG A 282 -0.15 1.31 -0.64
C ARG A 282 0.68 2.47 -1.19
N THR A 283 0.11 3.20 -2.14
CA THR A 283 0.71 4.37 -2.80
C THR A 283 0.26 5.69 -2.19
N THR A 284 -0.75 5.66 -1.34
CA THR A 284 -1.27 6.83 -0.65
C THR A 284 -0.39 7.25 0.54
N LEU A 285 -0.37 8.56 0.81
CA LEU A 285 0.17 9.16 2.02
C LEU A 285 -0.92 9.90 2.77
N HIS A 286 -1.17 9.46 4.00
CA HIS A 286 -2.25 9.90 4.86
C HIS A 286 -1.81 10.97 5.85
N PHE A 287 -2.66 11.97 6.04
CA PHE A 287 -2.45 13.11 6.91
C PHE A 287 -3.72 13.41 7.70
N SER A 288 -3.54 13.74 8.97
CA SER A 288 -4.54 14.49 9.73
C SER A 288 -4.33 15.99 9.54
N MET A 289 -5.40 16.76 9.70
CA MET A 289 -5.39 18.22 9.62
C MET A 289 -5.50 18.79 11.03
N ASN A 290 -4.50 19.57 11.44
CA ASN A 290 -4.47 20.31 12.71
C ASN A 290 -4.52 19.44 13.98
N HIS A 291 -4.27 18.14 13.90
CA HIS A 291 -4.16 17.28 15.08
C HIS A 291 -3.17 16.12 14.85
N PRO A 292 -2.66 15.49 15.91
CA PRO A 292 -1.85 14.28 15.77
C PRO A 292 -2.64 13.15 15.12
N VAL A 293 -2.00 12.36 14.26
CA VAL A 293 -2.59 11.13 13.74
C VAL A 293 -2.74 10.14 14.90
N VAL A 294 -3.95 9.59 15.07
CA VAL A 294 -4.28 8.64 16.14
C VAL A 294 -4.56 7.26 15.56
N SER A 295 -4.17 6.21 16.28
CA SER A 295 -4.59 4.83 15.96
C SER A 295 -6.10 4.68 16.07
N HIS A 296 -6.68 3.83 15.22
CA HIS A 296 -8.11 3.50 15.21
C HIS A 296 -8.33 2.05 14.75
N MET A 297 -9.59 1.62 14.66
CA MET A 297 -9.93 0.21 14.38
C MET A 297 -9.45 -0.33 13.01
N TYR A 298 -9.04 0.54 12.09
CA TYR A 298 -8.56 0.16 10.75
C TYR A 298 -7.05 0.27 10.58
N GLY A 299 -6.33 0.71 11.61
CA GLY A 299 -4.87 0.87 11.53
C GLY A 299 -4.27 1.40 12.82
N SER A 300 -3.10 0.87 13.15
CA SER A 300 -2.30 1.36 14.28
C SER A 300 -1.07 2.12 13.78
N TRP A 301 -0.90 3.32 14.33
CA TRP A 301 0.29 4.17 14.15
C TRP A 301 1.24 4.07 15.34
N GLU A 302 1.00 3.08 16.21
CA GLU A 302 1.95 2.63 17.21
C GLU A 302 3.24 2.20 16.50
N GLY A 303 4.38 2.60 17.07
CA GLY A 303 5.70 2.36 16.50
C GLY A 303 6.09 3.26 15.33
N ALA A 304 5.26 4.22 14.90
CA ALA A 304 5.72 5.27 13.99
C ALA A 304 6.74 6.18 14.72
N GLY A 305 8.01 6.03 14.37
CA GLY A 305 9.12 6.75 15.01
C GLY A 305 9.26 8.21 14.56
N TYR A 306 8.49 8.62 13.55
CA TYR A 306 8.59 9.93 12.91
C TYR A 306 7.20 10.57 12.76
N ALA A 307 7.13 11.87 13.04
CA ALA A 307 6.03 12.72 12.63
C ALA A 307 6.52 13.84 11.72
N VAL A 308 5.75 14.18 10.71
CA VAL A 308 6.02 15.28 9.79
C VAL A 308 4.85 16.26 9.87
N ILE A 309 5.15 17.54 10.05
CA ILE A 309 4.19 18.62 10.17
C ILE A 309 4.46 19.61 9.04
N ILE A 310 3.46 19.87 8.19
CA ILE A 310 3.62 20.68 6.98
C ILE A 310 2.47 21.68 6.90
N PRO A 311 2.73 23.00 6.82
CA PRO A 311 1.68 23.97 6.55
C PRO A 311 0.89 23.59 5.28
N PHE A 312 -0.45 23.53 5.37
CA PHE A 312 -1.25 22.94 4.28
C PHE A 312 -1.13 23.74 2.98
N LYS A 313 -1.04 25.07 3.08
CA LYS A 313 -0.76 25.95 1.94
C LYS A 313 0.49 25.53 1.17
N SER A 314 1.61 25.34 1.88
CA SER A 314 2.88 24.94 1.28
C SER A 314 2.83 23.52 0.73
N ALA A 315 2.08 22.62 1.39
CA ALA A 315 1.83 21.28 0.88
C ALA A 315 1.09 21.32 -0.47
N LEU A 316 0.05 22.16 -0.60
CA LEU A 316 -0.69 22.35 -1.86
C LEU A 316 0.18 22.93 -2.97
N GLU A 317 1.02 23.91 -2.64
CA GLU A 317 1.93 24.56 -3.60
C GLU A 317 2.98 23.58 -4.13
N ALA A 318 3.54 22.72 -3.27
CA ALA A 318 4.61 21.79 -3.63
C ALA A 318 4.10 20.48 -4.25
N ASN A 319 2.96 19.96 -3.78
CA ASN A 319 2.49 18.61 -4.12
C ASN A 319 1.13 18.58 -4.85
N GLY A 320 0.53 19.75 -5.08
CA GLY A 320 -0.81 19.84 -5.63
C GLY A 320 -1.89 19.48 -4.60
N LYS A 321 -3.12 19.36 -5.09
CA LYS A 321 -4.30 19.08 -4.26
C LYS A 321 -4.27 17.64 -3.74
N PRO A 322 -4.75 17.36 -2.51
CA PRO A 322 -4.92 15.99 -2.07
C PRO A 322 -5.89 15.26 -2.99
N THR A 323 -5.77 13.94 -3.08
CA THR A 323 -6.75 13.08 -3.77
C THR A 323 -8.09 13.08 -3.02
N GLN A 324 -8.01 13.14 -1.69
CA GLN A 324 -9.15 13.29 -0.81
C GLN A 324 -8.79 14.18 0.38
N LEU A 325 -9.66 15.14 0.68
CA LEU A 325 -9.55 16.04 1.82
C LEU A 325 -10.57 15.65 2.91
N ASN A 326 -10.07 15.30 4.08
CA ASN A 326 -10.83 14.98 5.28
C ASN A 326 -10.02 15.40 6.52
N THR A 327 -10.66 15.88 7.58
CA THR A 327 -9.98 16.39 8.78
C THR A 327 -9.04 15.34 9.40
N VAL A 328 -9.46 14.08 9.46
CA VAL A 328 -8.68 13.01 10.12
C VAL A 328 -7.86 12.18 9.15
N ASP A 329 -8.19 12.21 7.86
CA ASP A 329 -7.69 11.23 6.90
C ASP A 329 -7.65 11.79 5.47
N SER A 330 -6.99 12.93 5.34
CA SER A 330 -6.63 13.48 4.03
C SER A 330 -5.50 12.66 3.43
N PHE A 331 -5.51 12.46 2.12
CA PHE A 331 -4.38 11.77 1.50
C PHE A 331 -4.06 12.26 0.10
N TRP A 332 -2.78 12.10 -0.26
CA TRP A 332 -2.28 12.22 -1.61
C TRP A 332 -1.96 10.84 -2.12
N GLU A 333 -2.44 10.53 -3.31
CA GLU A 333 -1.97 9.36 -4.04
C GLU A 333 -0.66 9.71 -4.76
N LEU A 334 0.41 8.98 -4.44
CA LEU A 334 1.70 9.20 -5.07
C LEU A 334 1.87 8.34 -6.32
N PRO A 335 2.54 8.85 -7.36
CA PRO A 335 3.05 8.01 -8.43
C PRO A 335 4.01 6.95 -7.89
N VAL A 336 4.00 5.76 -8.48
CA VAL A 336 5.03 4.73 -8.26
C VAL A 336 6.41 5.31 -8.53
N GLY A 337 7.33 5.17 -7.56
CA GLY A 337 8.66 5.78 -7.60
C GLY A 337 8.68 7.28 -7.33
N GLY A 338 7.52 7.85 -7.00
CA GLY A 338 7.36 9.24 -6.60
C GLY A 338 7.50 9.43 -5.08
N SER A 339 7.42 10.69 -4.67
CA SER A 339 7.52 11.11 -3.29
C SER A 339 6.66 12.35 -3.05
N PHE A 340 6.39 12.62 -1.79
CA PHE A 340 5.77 13.84 -1.32
C PHE A 340 6.86 14.78 -0.81
N GLU A 341 6.99 15.94 -1.42
CA GLU A 341 7.99 16.92 -1.06
C GLU A 341 7.63 17.61 0.26
N MET A 342 8.62 17.76 1.13
CA MET A 342 8.54 18.58 2.34
C MET A 342 9.01 20.00 2.02
N PRO A 343 8.09 20.98 1.84
CA PRO A 343 8.45 22.36 1.54
C PRO A 343 9.10 23.06 2.74
N GLU A 344 9.61 24.27 2.51
CA GLU A 344 10.12 25.15 3.56
C GLU A 344 9.06 25.40 4.65
N GLY A 345 9.50 25.48 5.91
CA GLY A 345 8.62 25.58 7.06
C GLY A 345 8.05 24.23 7.54
N SER A 346 8.36 23.13 6.86
CA SER A 346 8.07 21.80 7.37
C SER A 346 8.86 21.50 8.64
N VAL A 347 8.21 20.82 9.58
CA VAL A 347 8.83 20.36 10.82
C VAL A 347 8.87 18.85 10.86
N PHE A 348 10.04 18.32 11.21
CA PHE A 348 10.31 16.90 11.31
C PHE A 348 10.53 16.52 12.77
N VAL A 349 9.63 15.74 13.34
CA VAL A 349 9.67 15.31 14.75
C VAL A 349 10.10 13.85 14.81
N GLU A 350 11.15 13.55 15.56
CA GLU A 350 11.69 12.19 15.68
C GLU A 350 12.12 11.85 17.11
N GLY A 351 12.17 10.55 17.41
CA GLY A 351 12.77 10.07 18.64
C GLY A 351 14.27 10.29 18.70
N GLY A 352 14.77 10.67 19.88
CA GLY A 352 16.19 10.83 20.19
C GLY A 352 16.48 10.47 21.64
N LYS A 353 17.78 10.43 21.97
CA LYS A 353 18.26 10.37 23.36
C LYS A 353 18.45 11.80 23.85
N THR A 354 17.36 12.50 24.09
CA THR A 354 17.38 13.81 24.75
C THR A 354 16.88 13.65 26.19
N GLN A 355 17.08 14.65 27.06
CA GLN A 355 16.53 14.64 28.44
C GLN A 355 15.22 15.42 28.55
N SER A 356 14.62 15.82 27.42
CA SER A 356 13.52 16.78 27.41
C SER A 356 12.39 16.38 26.46
N LEU A 357 11.16 16.39 26.96
CA LEU A 357 9.94 16.35 26.16
C LEU A 357 9.64 17.64 25.39
N GLN A 358 10.33 18.76 25.67
CA GLN A 358 10.22 19.97 24.84
C GLN A 358 10.81 19.77 23.44
N GLY A 359 11.60 18.71 23.27
CA GLY A 359 12.37 18.48 22.07
C GLY A 359 13.62 19.35 22.02
N GLU A 360 14.69 18.81 21.47
CA GLU A 360 15.82 19.62 21.02
C GLU A 360 15.55 20.09 19.60
N GLU A 361 15.50 21.40 19.40
CA GLU A 361 15.33 21.99 18.09
C GLU A 361 16.67 22.11 17.37
N LEU A 362 16.76 21.46 16.22
CA LEU A 362 17.88 21.54 15.31
C LEU A 362 17.37 22.22 14.04
N GLN A 363 17.79 23.47 13.84
CA GLN A 363 17.55 24.18 12.59
C GLN A 363 18.52 23.63 11.54
N GLU A 364 17.98 22.87 10.59
CA GLU A 364 18.67 22.54 9.34
C GLU A 364 18.26 23.60 8.29
N GLU A 365 19.07 23.85 7.25
CA GLU A 365 18.91 25.01 6.34
C GLU A 365 17.48 25.24 5.79
N ARG A 366 16.64 24.20 5.74
CA ARG A 366 15.30 24.24 5.12
C ARG A 366 14.19 23.60 5.95
N ILE A 367 14.52 22.89 7.02
CA ILE A 367 13.54 22.23 7.89
C ILE A 367 13.92 22.42 9.35
N THR A 368 12.90 22.47 10.20
CA THR A 368 13.10 22.40 11.65
C THR A 368 12.99 20.97 12.10
N ARG A 369 14.00 20.46 12.81
CA ARG A 369 13.99 19.11 13.37
C ARG A 369 13.81 19.17 14.88
N ILE A 370 12.90 18.37 15.40
CA ILE A 370 12.59 18.29 16.83
C ILE A 370 12.88 16.87 17.31
N LYS A 371 13.86 16.73 18.22
CA LYS A 371 14.21 15.44 18.82
C LYS A 371 13.64 15.30 20.22
N TYR A 372 12.72 14.38 20.43
CA TYR A 372 12.13 14.12 21.74
C TYR A 372 12.66 12.84 22.38
N ASP A 373 12.64 12.79 23.71
CA ASP A 373 13.10 11.63 24.46
C ASP A 373 12.14 10.44 24.31
N GLN A 374 12.60 9.37 23.65
CA GLN A 374 11.87 8.10 23.53
C GLN A 374 12.37 7.01 24.50
N SER A 375 13.27 7.34 25.43
CA SER A 375 13.80 6.36 26.38
C SER A 375 12.74 5.80 27.32
N LEU A 376 11.59 6.49 27.44
CA LEU A 376 10.53 6.19 28.41
C LEU A 376 11.11 6.06 29.83
N SER A 377 12.10 6.90 30.15
CA SER A 377 12.64 6.98 31.49
C SER A 377 11.56 7.46 32.47
N PRO A 378 11.71 7.19 33.78
CA PRO A 378 10.82 7.74 34.81
C PRO A 378 10.63 9.26 34.66
N VAL A 379 11.70 10.00 34.31
CA VAL A 379 11.63 11.45 34.07
C VAL A 379 10.71 11.77 32.89
N THR A 380 10.88 11.08 31.77
CA THR A 380 10.07 11.27 30.55
C THR A 380 8.59 11.00 30.81
N ILE A 381 8.28 9.90 31.50
CA ILE A 381 6.89 9.52 31.82
C ILE A 381 6.26 10.53 32.78
N ASN A 382 6.99 11.00 33.78
CA ASN A 382 6.49 12.05 34.68
C ASN A 382 6.25 13.38 33.95
N GLN A 383 7.15 13.79 33.06
CA GLN A 383 6.93 14.97 32.22
C GLN A 383 5.67 14.81 31.34
N LEU A 384 5.40 13.59 30.85
CA LEU A 384 4.18 13.31 30.09
C LEU A 384 2.93 13.50 30.95
N PHE A 385 2.90 12.95 32.17
CA PHE A 385 1.79 13.12 33.12
C PHE A 385 1.52 14.59 33.46
N GLU A 386 2.57 15.40 33.64
CA GLU A 386 2.41 16.84 33.92
C GLU A 386 1.88 17.62 32.72
N ARG A 387 2.15 17.19 31.48
CA ARG A 387 1.67 17.86 30.27
C ARG A 387 0.23 17.54 29.91
N VAL A 388 -0.22 16.35 30.23
CA VAL A 388 -1.61 15.93 30.04
C VAL A 388 -2.49 16.28 31.25
N LYS A 389 -2.04 17.20 32.12
CA LYS A 389 -2.68 17.49 33.42
C LYS A 389 -4.16 17.86 33.33
N ASP A 390 -4.55 18.58 32.29
CA ASP A 390 -5.95 18.98 32.06
C ASP A 390 -6.84 17.80 31.62
N ASP A 391 -6.23 16.71 31.14
CA ASP A 391 -6.89 15.46 30.72
C ASP A 391 -6.35 14.23 31.49
N LYS A 392 -5.82 14.46 32.69
CA LYS A 392 -5.02 13.48 33.43
C LYS A 392 -5.80 12.21 33.73
N SER A 393 -7.08 12.34 34.11
CA SER A 393 -7.94 11.20 34.39
C SER A 393 -8.14 10.35 33.13
N SER A 394 -8.40 10.97 31.99
CA SER A 394 -8.60 10.24 30.73
C SER A 394 -7.28 9.63 30.24
N PHE A 395 -6.14 10.29 30.44
CA PHE A 395 -4.84 9.73 30.10
C PHE A 395 -4.48 8.52 30.96
N VAL A 396 -4.69 8.57 32.28
CA VAL A 396 -4.47 7.43 33.18
C VAL A 396 -5.40 6.27 32.81
N GLN A 397 -6.68 6.55 32.56
CA GLN A 397 -7.66 5.54 32.15
C GLN A 397 -7.33 4.95 30.78
N TYR A 398 -6.90 5.78 29.83
CA TYR A 398 -6.39 5.35 28.53
C TYR A 398 -5.18 4.42 28.71
N MET A 399 -4.19 4.83 29.50
CA MET A 399 -3.00 4.02 29.77
C MET A 399 -3.34 2.68 30.41
N LYS A 400 -4.23 2.67 31.41
CA LYS A 400 -4.74 1.44 32.03
C LYS A 400 -5.44 0.54 31.02
N ARG A 401 -6.28 1.11 30.16
CA ARG A 401 -6.99 0.38 29.11
C ARG A 401 -6.03 -0.20 28.07
N GLU A 402 -5.13 0.59 27.49
CA GLU A 402 -4.20 0.11 26.46
C GLU A 402 -3.18 -0.90 27.02
N ILE A 403 -2.76 -0.74 28.27
CA ILE A 403 -1.89 -1.71 28.94
C ILE A 403 -2.66 -2.99 29.27
N GLY A 404 -3.84 -2.88 29.88
CA GLY A 404 -4.65 -4.02 30.29
C GLY A 404 -5.21 -4.78 29.08
N ASP A 405 -6.01 -4.11 28.26
CA ASP A 405 -6.66 -4.68 27.09
C ASP A 405 -5.63 -5.02 26.01
N GLY A 406 -4.67 -4.14 25.73
CA GLY A 406 -3.71 -4.34 24.65
C GLY A 406 -2.69 -5.46 24.90
N LEU A 407 -2.21 -5.64 26.14
CA LEU A 407 -1.38 -6.79 26.50
C LEU A 407 -2.19 -8.08 26.44
N PHE A 408 -3.41 -8.05 26.97
CA PHE A 408 -4.25 -9.23 27.11
C PHE A 408 -4.85 -9.69 25.78
N ASP A 409 -5.43 -8.79 24.98
CA ASP A 409 -5.99 -9.12 23.67
C ASP A 409 -4.95 -9.73 22.74
N ARG A 410 -3.68 -9.30 22.84
CA ARG A 410 -2.58 -9.87 22.06
C ARG A 410 -2.20 -11.27 22.53
N ILE A 411 -2.12 -11.49 23.84
CA ILE A 411 -1.91 -12.85 24.41
C ILE A 411 -3.08 -13.77 24.03
N ARG A 412 -4.32 -13.27 24.13
CA ARG A 412 -5.55 -13.97 23.77
C ARG A 412 -5.53 -14.37 22.29
N TYR A 413 -5.22 -13.42 21.41
CA TYR A 413 -5.16 -13.64 19.96
C TYR A 413 -4.06 -14.65 19.59
N GLN A 414 -2.87 -14.54 20.18
CA GLN A 414 -1.77 -15.49 19.95
C GLN A 414 -2.12 -16.92 20.37
N LYS A 415 -2.95 -17.09 21.40
CA LYS A 415 -3.36 -18.39 21.92
C LYS A 415 -4.66 -18.94 21.31
N GLY A 416 -5.34 -18.16 20.46
CA GLY A 416 -6.66 -18.53 19.92
C GLY A 416 -7.72 -18.73 21.00
N LEU A 417 -7.63 -18.03 22.12
CA LEU A 417 -8.57 -18.17 23.23
C LEU A 417 -9.88 -17.44 22.92
N GLU A 418 -11.02 -18.13 23.03
CA GLU A 418 -12.34 -17.53 22.87
C GLU A 418 -12.68 -16.58 24.03
N VAL A 419 -13.46 -15.54 23.73
CA VAL A 419 -13.83 -14.43 24.63
C VAL A 419 -14.61 -14.89 25.88
N TYR A 420 -15.11 -16.13 25.91
CA TYR A 420 -16.06 -16.61 26.93
C TYR A 420 -15.57 -17.79 27.79
N ASP A 421 -14.28 -18.15 27.77
CA ASP A 421 -13.77 -19.17 28.68
C ASP A 421 -13.64 -18.62 30.11
N THR A 422 -14.53 -19.11 30.99
CA THR A 422 -14.62 -18.79 32.42
C THR A 422 -13.29 -18.90 33.19
N LYS A 423 -12.36 -19.77 32.80
CA LYS A 423 -11.04 -19.87 33.47
C LYS A 423 -10.13 -18.69 33.14
N ASN A 424 -10.25 -18.14 31.93
CA ASN A 424 -9.49 -16.97 31.51
C ASN A 424 -10.03 -15.69 32.18
N ASN A 425 -11.32 -15.67 32.52
CA ASN A 425 -11.95 -14.53 33.23
C ASN A 425 -11.41 -14.34 34.66
N ALA A 426 -11.11 -15.41 35.40
CA ALA A 426 -10.57 -15.26 36.77
C ALA A 426 -9.13 -14.72 36.77
N LEU A 427 -8.31 -15.15 35.81
CA LEU A 427 -6.97 -14.58 35.58
C LEU A 427 -7.08 -13.11 35.13
N TRP A 428 -8.05 -12.80 34.27
CA TRP A 428 -8.35 -11.43 33.84
C TRP A 428 -8.72 -10.53 35.02
N GLU A 429 -9.66 -10.94 35.87
CA GLU A 429 -10.06 -10.17 37.06
C GLU A 429 -8.87 -9.93 37.99
N SER A 430 -8.00 -10.94 38.18
CA SER A 430 -6.83 -10.81 39.05
C SER A 430 -5.80 -9.81 38.52
N ILE A 431 -5.52 -9.85 37.22
CA ILE A 431 -4.61 -8.92 36.55
C ILE A 431 -5.23 -7.51 36.54
N TRP A 432 -6.50 -7.39 36.14
CA TRP A 432 -7.22 -6.13 36.10
C TRP A 432 -7.29 -5.45 37.46
N ASN A 433 -7.61 -6.19 38.53
CA ASN A 433 -7.68 -5.66 39.88
C ASN A 433 -6.33 -5.14 40.39
N LEU A 434 -5.23 -5.81 40.04
CA LEU A 434 -3.89 -5.30 40.31
C LEU A 434 -3.66 -3.98 39.58
N TRP A 435 -3.95 -3.95 38.28
CA TRP A 435 -3.77 -2.75 37.45
C TRP A 435 -4.63 -1.56 37.92
N GLU A 436 -5.87 -1.82 38.30
CA GLU A 436 -6.79 -0.82 38.84
C GLU A 436 -6.26 -0.20 40.13
N GLY A 437 -5.61 -0.99 40.98
CA GLY A 437 -5.05 -0.56 42.26
C GLY A 437 -3.74 0.23 42.17
N ILE A 438 -3.04 0.23 41.02
CA ILE A 438 -1.79 0.96 40.85
C ILE A 438 -2.08 2.42 40.50
N ASP A 439 -1.59 3.35 41.35
CA ASP A 439 -1.41 4.74 40.94
C ASP A 439 -0.22 4.82 39.98
N LEU A 440 -0.50 4.80 38.67
CA LEU A 440 0.52 4.79 37.63
C LEU A 440 1.47 5.99 37.74
N GLN A 441 0.98 7.16 38.18
CA GLN A 441 1.85 8.33 38.30
C GLN A 441 2.84 8.14 39.45
N GLU A 442 2.35 7.74 40.62
CA GLU A 442 3.24 7.49 41.76
C GLU A 442 4.23 6.35 41.46
N TYR A 443 3.76 5.30 40.77
CA TYR A 443 4.57 4.17 40.36
C TYR A 443 5.75 4.60 39.46
N PHE A 444 5.46 5.35 38.39
CA PHE A 444 6.47 5.80 37.41
C PHE A 444 7.38 6.93 37.92
N LYS A 445 7.24 7.40 39.17
CA LYS A 445 8.27 8.25 39.81
C LYS A 445 9.57 7.49 40.07
N ASN A 446 9.46 6.22 40.41
CA ASN A 446 10.60 5.41 40.88
C ASN A 446 10.85 4.15 40.05
N HIS A 447 9.91 3.78 39.17
CA HIS A 447 9.95 2.55 38.41
C HIS A 447 9.91 2.82 36.91
N THR A 448 10.53 1.92 36.16
CA THR A 448 10.50 1.88 34.70
C THR A 448 9.35 1.01 34.19
N ILE A 449 9.07 1.07 32.90
CA ILE A 449 8.18 0.12 32.23
C ILE A 449 8.69 -1.32 32.38
N GLN A 450 10.01 -1.55 32.47
CA GLN A 450 10.55 -2.90 32.64
C GLN A 450 10.29 -3.45 34.05
N ASP A 451 10.30 -2.59 35.06
CA ASP A 451 9.98 -2.96 36.45
C ASP A 451 8.51 -3.39 36.54
N LEU A 452 7.62 -2.56 35.97
CA LEU A 452 6.19 -2.86 35.86
C LEU A 452 5.93 -4.18 35.14
N ALA A 453 6.67 -4.43 34.06
CA ALA A 453 6.56 -5.66 33.31
C ALA A 453 7.03 -6.87 34.13
N SER A 454 8.12 -6.73 34.87
CA SER A 454 8.65 -7.81 35.70
C SER A 454 7.68 -8.17 36.83
N GLU A 455 7.07 -7.15 37.46
CA GLU A 455 6.00 -7.33 38.45
C GLU A 455 4.77 -7.99 37.83
N ALA A 456 4.27 -7.49 36.70
CA ALA A 456 3.11 -8.06 36.02
C ALA A 456 3.36 -9.52 35.56
N TYR A 457 4.56 -9.82 35.04
CA TYR A 457 4.92 -11.18 34.63
C TYR A 457 4.91 -12.17 35.80
N SER A 458 5.37 -11.73 36.98
CA SER A 458 5.43 -12.56 38.18
C SER A 458 4.05 -13.04 38.68
N LEU A 459 2.98 -12.39 38.23
CA LEU A 459 1.60 -12.73 38.60
C LEU A 459 0.98 -13.78 37.69
N PHE A 460 1.58 -14.06 36.52
CA PHE A 460 1.10 -15.14 35.67
C PHE A 460 1.48 -16.50 36.25
N PRO A 461 0.55 -17.45 36.37
CA PRO A 461 0.89 -18.82 36.75
C PRO A 461 1.91 -19.41 35.77
N ALA A 462 2.84 -20.20 36.30
CA ALA A 462 3.90 -20.82 35.49
C ALA A 462 3.31 -21.59 34.30
N GLY A 463 3.81 -21.30 33.10
CA GLY A 463 3.40 -21.96 31.85
C GLY A 463 2.18 -21.36 31.14
N VAL A 464 1.50 -20.37 31.72
CA VAL A 464 0.34 -19.71 31.07
C VAL A 464 0.79 -18.79 29.94
N VAL A 465 1.79 -17.93 30.20
CA VAL A 465 2.39 -17.01 29.23
C VAL A 465 3.90 -17.22 29.20
N SER A 466 4.44 -17.48 28.01
CA SER A 466 5.89 -17.57 27.80
C SER A 466 6.54 -16.18 27.93
N ALA A 467 7.81 -16.14 28.29
CA ALA A 467 8.56 -14.88 28.34
C ALA A 467 8.53 -14.13 26.99
N THR A 468 8.53 -14.86 25.87
CA THR A 468 8.44 -14.28 24.52
C THR A 468 7.10 -13.59 24.28
N GLU A 469 5.99 -14.25 24.59
CA GLU A 469 4.63 -13.68 24.46
C GLU A 469 4.47 -12.43 25.32
N PHE A 470 4.95 -12.50 26.57
CA PHE A 470 4.93 -11.38 27.48
C PHE A 470 5.78 -10.21 26.97
N ASN A 471 7.00 -10.46 26.49
CA ASN A 471 7.87 -9.43 25.91
C ASN A 471 7.27 -8.79 24.66
N ASN A 472 6.56 -9.54 23.82
CA ASN A 472 5.85 -8.99 22.66
C ASN A 472 4.71 -8.05 23.07
N GLY A 473 3.96 -8.42 24.10
CA GLY A 473 2.94 -7.56 24.68
C GLY A 473 3.53 -6.30 25.33
N LEU A 474 4.64 -6.44 26.06
CA LEU A 474 5.37 -5.31 26.64
C LEU A 474 5.89 -4.34 25.56
N GLN A 475 6.41 -4.87 24.45
CA GLN A 475 6.84 -4.06 23.33
C GLN A 475 5.68 -3.22 22.76
N SER A 476 4.46 -3.79 22.72
CA SER A 476 3.27 -3.05 22.30
C SER A 476 2.94 -1.90 23.25
N ILE A 477 3.05 -2.11 24.57
CA ILE A 477 2.87 -1.04 25.58
C ILE A 477 3.91 0.07 25.39
N ARG A 478 5.17 -0.28 25.16
CA ARG A 478 6.24 0.70 24.89
C ARG A 478 5.91 1.52 23.65
N GLU A 479 5.38 0.89 22.60
CA GLU A 479 4.99 1.57 21.37
C GLU A 479 3.81 2.54 21.58
N VAL A 480 2.83 2.17 22.41
CA VAL A 480 1.73 3.07 22.82
C VAL A 480 2.26 4.27 23.60
N LEU A 481 3.13 4.06 24.58
CA LEU A 481 3.72 5.14 25.37
C LEU A 481 4.60 6.06 24.52
N ALA A 482 5.46 5.49 23.68
CA ALA A 482 6.27 6.25 22.74
C ALA A 482 5.40 7.05 21.75
N SER A 483 4.27 6.46 21.31
CA SER A 483 3.25 7.14 20.51
C SER A 483 2.67 8.33 21.26
N LYS A 484 2.35 8.21 22.56
CA LYS A 484 1.80 9.33 23.33
C LYS A 484 2.80 10.45 23.59
N VAL A 485 4.05 10.10 23.86
CA VAL A 485 5.13 11.09 23.93
C VAL A 485 5.22 11.89 22.62
N ARG A 486 5.18 11.19 21.47
CA ARG A 486 5.18 11.82 20.15
C ARG A 486 3.95 12.70 19.96
N ASP A 487 2.76 12.24 20.31
CA ASP A 487 1.52 12.99 20.14
C ASP A 487 1.58 14.32 20.92
N VAL A 488 2.12 14.31 22.14
CA VAL A 488 2.36 15.53 22.93
C VAL A 488 3.39 16.43 22.28
N ALA A 489 4.51 15.87 21.79
CA ALA A 489 5.51 16.67 21.07
C ALA A 489 4.93 17.32 19.80
N VAL A 490 4.07 16.61 19.07
CA VAL A 490 3.34 17.15 17.90
C VAL A 490 2.41 18.28 18.34
N VAL A 491 1.55 18.05 19.34
CA VAL A 491 0.62 19.05 19.89
C VAL A 491 1.35 20.34 20.29
N ASP A 492 2.46 20.21 21.01
CA ASP A 492 3.24 21.37 21.46
C ASP A 492 3.91 22.09 20.28
N THR A 493 4.37 21.33 19.28
CA THR A 493 4.90 21.90 18.04
C THR A 493 3.83 22.67 17.27
N LEU A 494 2.63 22.12 17.13
CA LEU A 494 1.50 22.78 16.47
C LEU A 494 1.15 24.12 17.16
N LYS A 495 1.03 24.10 18.50
CA LYS A 495 0.77 25.31 19.30
C LYS A 495 1.86 26.36 19.12
N ARG A 496 3.13 25.94 19.13
CA ARG A 496 4.28 26.83 18.95
C ARG A 496 4.32 27.48 17.57
N LEU A 497 3.87 26.76 16.54
CA LEU A 497 3.72 27.28 15.18
C LEU A 497 2.47 28.17 15.02
N GLY A 498 1.65 28.33 16.07
CA GLY A 498 0.45 29.16 16.06
C GLY A 498 -0.79 28.49 15.47
N PHE A 499 -0.76 27.18 15.20
CA PHE A 499 -1.92 26.45 14.71
C PHE A 499 -2.87 26.11 15.84
N ARG A 500 -4.18 26.29 15.58
CA ARG A 500 -5.24 25.81 16.45
C ARG A 500 -5.38 24.31 16.26
N ILE A 501 -5.46 23.58 17.37
CA ILE A 501 -5.72 22.14 17.34
C ILE A 501 -7.22 21.91 17.16
N HIS A 502 -7.59 21.11 16.16
CA HIS A 502 -8.97 20.68 15.92
C HIS A 502 -9.06 19.20 16.27
N THR A 503 -9.56 18.89 17.47
CA THR A 503 -9.92 17.52 17.84
C THR A 503 -11.27 17.21 17.21
N GLY A 504 -11.28 16.81 15.94
CA GLY A 504 -12.52 16.61 15.20
C GLY A 504 -12.32 15.79 13.92
N GLY A 505 -13.39 15.12 13.50
CA GLY A 505 -13.46 14.27 12.32
C GLY A 505 -14.59 13.24 12.48
N MET A 506 -14.86 12.47 11.44
CA MET A 506 -16.03 11.57 11.36
C MET A 506 -16.15 10.54 12.51
N TRP A 507 -15.11 10.36 13.32
CA TRP A 507 -15.07 9.43 14.45
C TRP A 507 -15.08 10.11 15.83
N ALA A 508 -15.06 11.45 15.89
CA ALA A 508 -15.24 12.18 17.13
C ALA A 508 -16.74 12.40 17.36
N TRP A 509 -17.27 11.86 18.45
CA TRP A 509 -18.71 11.88 18.77
C TRP A 509 -19.16 13.14 19.52
N ASP A 510 -18.30 14.17 19.60
CA ASP A 510 -18.67 15.47 20.16
C ASP A 510 -19.36 16.37 19.11
N ARG A 511 -19.95 17.48 19.55
CA ARG A 511 -20.70 18.38 18.66
C ARG A 511 -19.79 19.15 17.69
N ASP A 512 -18.55 19.42 18.09
CA ASP A 512 -17.62 20.29 17.36
C ASP A 512 -16.94 19.53 16.20
N SER A 513 -16.89 18.21 16.24
CA SER A 513 -16.32 17.37 15.18
C SER A 513 -17.04 17.46 13.83
N TRP A 514 -18.37 17.58 13.87
CA TRP A 514 -19.19 17.65 12.67
C TRP A 514 -19.06 18.99 11.97
N GLU A 515 -18.90 20.08 12.74
CA GLU A 515 -18.58 21.40 12.20
C GLU A 515 -17.27 21.37 11.42
N ALA A 516 -16.17 20.92 12.03
CA ALA A 516 -14.88 20.81 11.34
C ALA A 516 -14.96 19.93 10.08
N THR A 517 -15.73 18.84 10.12
CA THR A 517 -16.00 17.97 8.98
C THR A 517 -16.69 18.74 7.84
N TRP A 518 -17.74 19.50 8.14
CA TRP A 518 -18.47 20.30 7.14
C TRP A 518 -17.63 21.43 6.55
N GLN A 519 -16.89 22.15 7.38
CA GLN A 519 -15.99 23.19 6.90
C GLN A 519 -14.87 22.61 6.01
N THR A 520 -14.40 21.40 6.31
CA THR A 520 -13.43 20.66 5.48
C THR A 520 -14.04 20.25 4.14
N VAL A 521 -15.29 19.77 4.11
CA VAL A 521 -16.00 19.45 2.87
C VAL A 521 -16.16 20.69 1.99
N LYS A 522 -16.54 21.83 2.56
CA LYS A 522 -16.62 23.10 1.81
C LYS A 522 -15.28 23.51 1.22
N LEU A 523 -14.20 23.39 2.00
CA LEU A 523 -12.85 23.63 1.50
C LEU A 523 -12.48 22.66 0.36
N ALA A 524 -12.85 21.37 0.46
CA ALA A 524 -12.60 20.40 -0.59
C ALA A 524 -13.27 20.81 -1.91
N ILE A 525 -14.52 21.28 -1.85
CA ILE A 525 -15.26 21.79 -3.00
C ILE A 525 -14.58 23.04 -3.59
N GLU A 526 -14.18 24.00 -2.75
CA GLU A 526 -13.46 25.20 -3.19
C GLU A 526 -12.12 24.86 -3.86
N LEU A 527 -11.41 23.87 -3.33
CA LEU A 527 -10.19 23.35 -3.93
C LEU A 527 -10.46 22.47 -5.16
N GLY A 528 -11.69 22.00 -5.39
CA GLY A 528 -12.00 21.04 -6.44
C GLY A 528 -11.32 19.68 -6.20
N THR A 529 -11.36 19.19 -4.97
CA THR A 529 -10.92 17.84 -4.56
C THR A 529 -12.05 17.10 -3.83
N ARG A 530 -11.96 15.78 -3.76
CA ARG A 530 -12.97 14.93 -3.12
C ARG A 530 -12.95 15.14 -1.60
N SER A 531 -14.12 15.00 -0.99
CA SER A 531 -14.27 14.83 0.46
C SER A 531 -15.13 13.61 0.71
N GLY A 532 -14.80 12.83 1.74
CA GLY A 532 -15.59 11.67 2.10
C GLY A 532 -14.84 10.68 2.96
N ASN A 533 -15.41 9.49 3.06
CA ASN A 533 -14.88 8.41 3.88
C ASN A 533 -13.80 7.70 3.09
N HIS A 534 -12.66 7.48 3.74
CA HIS A 534 -11.54 6.75 3.17
C HIS A 534 -11.91 5.33 2.73
N THR A 535 -12.76 4.65 3.49
CA THR A 535 -13.23 3.28 3.19
C THR A 535 -13.98 3.17 1.86
N ASP A 536 -14.61 4.25 1.40
CA ASP A 536 -15.44 4.21 0.19
C ASP A 536 -14.64 4.58 -1.06
N HIS A 537 -13.43 5.14 -0.90
CA HIS A 537 -12.59 5.54 -2.02
C HIS A 537 -12.04 4.30 -2.76
N PRO A 538 -12.17 4.21 -4.10
CA PRO A 538 -11.67 3.07 -4.87
C PRO A 538 -10.19 2.76 -4.65
N THR A 539 -9.34 3.81 -4.56
CA THR A 539 -7.91 3.65 -4.24
C THR A 539 -7.68 2.92 -2.92
N ASN A 540 -8.36 3.31 -1.84
CA ASN A 540 -8.18 2.63 -0.57
C ASN A 540 -8.69 1.19 -0.62
N ARG A 541 -9.86 0.95 -1.25
CA ARG A 541 -10.36 -0.41 -1.44
C ARG A 541 -9.33 -1.28 -2.16
N ALA A 542 -8.75 -0.80 -3.26
CA ALA A 542 -7.70 -1.53 -3.97
C ALA A 542 -6.48 -1.84 -3.09
N GLU A 543 -6.04 -0.89 -2.26
CA GLU A 543 -4.92 -1.08 -1.34
C GLU A 543 -5.25 -2.11 -0.25
N ASP A 544 -6.42 -2.01 0.38
CA ASP A 544 -6.86 -2.92 1.44
C ASP A 544 -7.01 -4.35 0.91
N HIS A 545 -7.68 -4.52 -0.23
CA HIS A 545 -7.83 -5.82 -0.90
C HIS A 545 -6.46 -6.37 -1.36
N GLY A 546 -5.58 -5.51 -1.86
CA GLY A 546 -4.21 -5.90 -2.23
C GLY A 546 -3.35 -6.32 -1.03
N ILE A 547 -3.46 -5.61 0.09
CA ILE A 547 -2.78 -5.98 1.35
C ILE A 547 -3.30 -7.34 1.84
N ARG A 548 -4.62 -7.57 1.81
CA ARG A 548 -5.21 -8.87 2.18
C ARG A 548 -4.74 -9.98 1.26
N TYR A 549 -4.70 -9.75 -0.05
CA TYR A 549 -4.16 -10.70 -1.02
C TYR A 549 -2.71 -11.11 -0.68
N MET A 550 -1.86 -10.14 -0.35
CA MET A 550 -0.44 -10.38 -0.08
C MET A 550 -0.20 -11.08 1.26
N TYR A 551 -0.88 -10.64 2.32
CA TYR A 551 -0.52 -10.97 3.70
C TYR A 551 -1.50 -11.88 4.43
N SER A 552 -2.67 -12.18 3.85
CA SER A 552 -3.59 -13.12 4.49
C SER A 552 -2.93 -14.50 4.68
N ASN A 553 -3.06 -15.05 5.88
CA ASN A 553 -2.74 -16.43 6.21
C ASN A 553 -4.01 -17.29 6.32
N GLY A 554 -5.10 -16.83 5.70
CA GLY A 554 -6.47 -17.28 5.97
C GLY A 554 -7.15 -16.35 6.98
N TYR A 555 -8.48 -16.31 6.97
CA TYR A 555 -9.27 -15.61 7.99
C TYR A 555 -10.64 -16.27 8.17
N SER A 556 -11.26 -16.03 9.31
CA SER A 556 -12.64 -16.44 9.57
C SER A 556 -13.58 -15.25 9.38
N MET A 557 -14.58 -15.37 8.51
CA MET A 557 -15.61 -14.36 8.28
C MET A 557 -16.98 -15.02 8.29
N GLY A 558 -17.91 -14.51 9.10
CA GLY A 558 -19.25 -15.08 9.22
C GLY A 558 -19.29 -16.53 9.71
N GLY A 559 -18.29 -16.97 10.47
CA GLY A 559 -18.17 -18.35 10.98
C GLY A 559 -17.60 -19.36 9.96
N GLN A 560 -17.27 -18.93 8.74
CA GLN A 560 -16.51 -19.74 7.77
C GLN A 560 -15.03 -19.40 7.85
N THR A 561 -14.16 -20.41 7.81
CA THR A 561 -12.71 -20.25 7.75
C THR A 561 -12.25 -20.47 6.32
N TYR A 562 -11.53 -19.50 5.77
CA TYR A 562 -10.94 -19.58 4.44
C TYR A 562 -9.45 -19.88 4.55
N SER A 563 -8.98 -20.79 3.69
CA SER A 563 -7.56 -21.00 3.44
C SER A 563 -6.92 -19.75 2.83
N LYS A 564 -5.59 -19.70 2.84
CA LYS A 564 -4.82 -18.61 2.23
C LYS A 564 -5.11 -18.49 0.73
N GLU A 565 -5.23 -19.61 0.04
CA GLU A 565 -5.49 -19.70 -1.39
C GLU A 565 -6.90 -19.23 -1.75
N GLU A 566 -7.90 -19.59 -0.94
CA GLU A 566 -9.28 -19.11 -1.09
C GLU A 566 -9.37 -17.59 -0.90
N VAL A 567 -8.72 -17.05 0.14
CA VAL A 567 -8.66 -15.60 0.35
C VAL A 567 -8.02 -14.93 -0.86
N ARG A 568 -6.86 -15.41 -1.32
CA ARG A 568 -6.20 -14.85 -2.51
C ARG A 568 -7.10 -14.87 -3.74
N SER A 569 -7.85 -15.94 -3.96
CA SER A 569 -8.80 -16.05 -5.07
C SER A 569 -9.93 -15.01 -4.97
N ILE A 570 -10.53 -14.86 -3.78
CA ILE A 570 -11.58 -13.87 -3.51
C ILE A 570 -11.07 -12.44 -3.72
N GLU A 571 -9.93 -12.12 -3.11
CA GLU A 571 -9.31 -10.79 -3.17
C GLU A 571 -8.88 -10.45 -4.60
N LYS A 572 -8.27 -11.40 -5.33
CA LYS A 572 -7.90 -11.24 -6.75
C LYS A 572 -9.14 -10.99 -7.61
N SER A 573 -10.21 -11.76 -7.43
CA SER A 573 -11.47 -11.57 -8.16
C SER A 573 -12.10 -10.21 -7.90
N PHE A 574 -12.07 -9.73 -6.64
CA PHE A 574 -12.54 -8.40 -6.29
C PHE A 574 -11.71 -7.30 -6.97
N ILE A 575 -10.38 -7.43 -6.94
CA ILE A 575 -9.46 -6.47 -7.55
C ILE A 575 -9.72 -6.38 -9.06
N TRP A 576 -9.75 -7.52 -9.77
CA TRP A 576 -10.06 -7.55 -11.20
C TRP A 576 -11.45 -7.01 -11.54
N GLY A 577 -12.43 -7.26 -10.67
CA GLY A 577 -13.81 -6.79 -10.84
C GLY A 577 -13.97 -5.26 -10.80
N ASN A 578 -12.97 -4.51 -10.34
CA ASN A 578 -13.03 -3.07 -10.11
C ASN A 578 -11.83 -2.30 -10.72
N MET A 579 -11.09 -2.91 -11.65
CA MET A 579 -9.88 -2.31 -12.24
C MET A 579 -10.12 -0.98 -12.97
N ASP A 580 -11.31 -0.81 -13.55
CA ASP A 580 -11.78 0.44 -14.17
C ASP A 580 -12.00 1.57 -13.14
N GLN A 581 -12.32 1.24 -11.90
CA GLN A 581 -12.52 2.20 -10.82
C GLN A 581 -11.21 2.68 -10.18
N TYR A 582 -10.12 1.93 -10.34
CA TYR A 582 -8.83 2.26 -9.75
C TYR A 582 -8.08 3.30 -10.57
N SER A 583 -7.41 4.22 -9.91
CA SER A 583 -6.52 5.20 -10.52
C SER A 583 -5.31 4.53 -11.21
N GLN A 584 -4.68 5.26 -12.13
CA GLN A 584 -3.49 4.78 -12.83
C GLN A 584 -2.35 4.36 -11.88
N ASN A 585 -2.06 5.13 -10.83
CA ASN A 585 -0.98 4.81 -9.90
C ASN A 585 -1.29 3.55 -9.09
N GLN A 586 -2.52 3.39 -8.63
CA GLN A 586 -2.94 2.17 -7.95
C GLN A 586 -2.79 0.93 -8.84
N ARG A 587 -3.20 1.01 -10.11
CA ARG A 587 -3.03 -0.11 -11.06
C ARG A 587 -1.55 -0.45 -11.29
N ARG A 588 -0.68 0.56 -11.42
CA ARG A 588 0.78 0.34 -11.49
C ARG A 588 1.30 -0.38 -10.25
N ALA A 589 0.87 0.03 -9.05
CA ALA A 589 1.31 -0.59 -7.80
C ALA A 589 0.84 -2.05 -7.68
N LEU A 590 -0.43 -2.33 -8.00
CA LEU A 590 -0.97 -3.68 -8.02
C LEU A 590 -0.19 -4.59 -8.99
N TYR A 591 0.15 -4.09 -10.19
CA TYR A 591 0.96 -4.82 -11.16
C TYR A 591 2.36 -5.11 -10.63
N LEU A 592 3.02 -4.11 -10.04
CA LEU A 592 4.37 -4.26 -9.49
C LEU A 592 4.44 -5.14 -8.24
N CYS A 593 3.34 -5.25 -7.49
CA CYS A 593 3.18 -6.22 -6.40
C CYS A 593 2.91 -7.65 -6.92
N GLY A 594 2.64 -7.83 -8.22
CA GLY A 594 2.29 -9.12 -8.82
C GLY A 594 0.86 -9.56 -8.51
N ILE A 595 -0.05 -8.62 -8.26
CA ILE A 595 -1.45 -8.94 -7.92
C ILE A 595 -2.30 -9.08 -9.18
N ILE A 596 -2.03 -8.22 -10.18
CA ILE A 596 -2.69 -8.19 -11.50
C ILE A 596 -1.74 -8.51 -12.62
#